data_AF-A0A536GVK7-F1
#
_entry.id   AF-A0A536GVK7-F1
#
_cell.length_a   1.000
_cell.length_b   1.000
_cell.length_c   1.000
_cell.angle_alpha   90.00
_cell.angle_beta   90.00
_cell.angle_gamma   90.00
#
_symmetry.space_group_name_H-M   'P 1'
#
loop_
_entity.id
_entity.type
_entity.pdbx_description
1 polymer ?
#
loop_
_entity_poly.entity_id
_entity_poly.type
_entity_poly.pdbx_seq_one_letter_code
_entity_poly.pdbx_strand_id
1 'polypeptide(L)'
;MTQPAVHVPASLRAEVKSLVVHRLRRTHRDPDSDHKHPVNKAHYEEASFGERLADQASSVLGSWPFIITQTTLMIVWVYFNVWGIFVKHWDPYPFILLNLVLSFQATYAGPIVLLAGNRQSQKDRITLEHAADESDKGEQHITKILTEIKKNTELTLQILRELEAEPA
;
A
#
# COMPACT_ATOMS: atom_id res chain seq x y z
N MET A 1 -46.84 -41.38 7.06
CA MET A 1 -45.53 -41.56 7.72
C MET A 1 -45.05 -40.20 8.19
N THR A 2 -45.26 -39.90 9.46
CA THR A 2 -45.06 -38.61 10.12
C THR A 2 -43.61 -38.47 10.58
N GLN A 3 -42.95 -37.42 10.13
CA GLN A 3 -41.59 -37.02 10.50
C GLN A 3 -41.51 -36.78 12.03
N PRO A 4 -40.54 -37.34 12.77
CA PRO A 4 -40.38 -37.04 14.18
C PRO A 4 -39.82 -35.62 14.28
N ALA A 5 -40.70 -34.66 14.55
CA ALA A 5 -40.32 -33.28 14.80
C ALA A 5 -39.51 -33.23 16.09
N VAL A 6 -38.18 -33.10 15.96
CA VAL A 6 -37.29 -32.77 17.07
C VAL A 6 -37.73 -31.41 17.62
N HIS A 7 -38.50 -31.44 18.71
CA HIS A 7 -39.01 -30.26 19.37
C HIS A 7 -37.86 -29.58 20.10
N VAL A 8 -37.12 -28.73 19.41
CA VAL A 8 -36.10 -27.90 20.04
C VAL A 8 -36.82 -26.94 21.00
N PRO A 9 -36.56 -27.01 22.32
CA PRO A 9 -37.25 -26.16 23.28
C PRO A 9 -36.99 -24.67 22.96
N ALA A 10 -38.01 -23.84 23.13
CA ALA A 10 -37.95 -22.42 22.74
C ALA A 10 -36.82 -21.65 23.46
N SER A 11 -36.47 -22.08 24.68
CA SER A 11 -35.34 -21.57 25.45
C SER A 11 -34.00 -21.80 24.73
N LEU A 12 -33.77 -23.00 24.18
CA LEU A 12 -32.54 -23.34 23.47
C LEU A 12 -32.39 -22.53 22.18
N ARG A 13 -33.49 -22.26 21.47
CA ARG A 13 -33.48 -21.40 20.28
C ARG A 13 -33.15 -19.96 20.63
N ALA A 14 -33.70 -19.46 21.75
CA ALA A 14 -33.43 -18.11 22.23
C ALA A 14 -31.97 -17.95 22.68
N GLU A 15 -31.42 -18.97 23.35
CA GLU A 15 -30.04 -19.00 23.84
C GLU A 15 -29.03 -19.13 22.69
N VAL A 16 -29.28 -19.99 21.70
CA VAL A 16 -28.44 -20.08 20.50
C VAL A 16 -28.52 -18.77 19.71
N LYS A 17 -29.70 -18.18 19.55
CA LYS A 17 -29.86 -16.91 18.83
C LYS A 17 -29.15 -15.77 19.56
N SER A 18 -29.19 -15.72 20.89
CA SER A 18 -28.47 -14.70 21.67
C SER A 18 -26.96 -14.92 21.66
N LEU A 19 -26.48 -16.17 21.74
CA LEU A 19 -25.07 -16.51 21.60
C LEU A 19 -24.52 -16.20 20.21
N VAL A 20 -25.28 -16.52 19.16
CA VAL A 20 -24.92 -16.23 17.77
C VAL A 20 -24.92 -14.71 17.53
N VAL A 21 -25.95 -13.98 17.97
CA VAL A 21 -26.01 -12.51 17.83
C VAL A 21 -24.91 -11.82 18.63
N HIS A 22 -24.64 -12.27 19.86
CA HIS A 22 -23.58 -11.70 20.69
C HIS A 22 -22.17 -12.01 20.14
N ARG A 23 -21.99 -13.19 19.52
CA ARG A 23 -20.71 -13.56 18.89
C ARG A 23 -20.51 -12.90 17.53
N LEU A 24 -21.57 -12.69 16.75
CA LEU A 24 -21.54 -11.95 15.48
C LEU A 24 -21.26 -10.46 15.68
N ARG A 25 -21.60 -9.89 16.85
CA ARG A 25 -21.33 -8.48 17.15
C ARG A 25 -19.83 -8.17 17.39
N ARG A 26 -18.99 -9.18 17.68
CA ARG A 26 -17.54 -8.98 17.88
C ARG A 26 -16.75 -8.82 16.58
N THR A 27 -17.32 -9.17 15.44
CA THR A 27 -16.70 -9.02 14.12
C THR A 27 -17.01 -7.67 13.47
N HIS A 28 -17.41 -6.65 14.25
CA HIS A 28 -17.55 -5.30 13.75
C HIS A 28 -16.16 -4.71 13.48
N ARG A 29 -15.58 -5.13 12.36
CA ARG A 29 -14.45 -4.49 11.69
C ARG A 29 -14.85 -3.04 11.44
N ASP A 30 -14.04 -2.14 11.94
CA ASP A 30 -14.24 -0.70 11.86
C ASP A 30 -14.39 -0.27 10.39
N PRO A 31 -15.58 0.19 9.95
CA PRO A 31 -15.81 0.56 8.56
C PRO A 31 -15.21 1.94 8.22
N ASP A 32 -14.67 2.68 9.19
CA ASP A 32 -14.08 4.02 8.98
C ASP A 32 -12.55 4.01 8.92
N SER A 33 -11.96 2.90 8.47
CA SER A 33 -10.57 2.95 8.01
C SER A 33 -10.53 3.64 6.65
N ASP A 34 -10.39 4.97 6.68
CA ASP A 34 -9.77 5.76 5.60
C ASP A 34 -8.70 4.87 4.94
N HIS A 35 -8.89 4.52 3.66
CA HIS A 35 -8.20 3.45 2.94
C HIS A 35 -6.68 3.68 2.76
N LYS A 36 -6.11 4.58 3.55
CA LYS A 36 -4.68 4.73 3.75
C LYS A 36 -4.22 3.60 4.66
N HIS A 37 -3.55 2.63 4.05
CA HIS A 37 -2.75 1.63 4.72
C HIS A 37 -2.00 2.27 5.91
N PRO A 38 -1.92 1.65 7.10
CA PRO A 38 -1.33 2.27 8.29
C PRO A 38 0.09 2.81 8.08
N VAL A 39 0.85 2.17 7.17
CA VAL A 39 2.16 2.63 6.68
C VAL A 39 2.13 4.02 6.06
N ASN A 40 1.07 4.35 5.33
CA ASN A 40 0.90 5.66 4.73
C ASN A 40 0.57 6.73 5.78
N LYS A 41 -0.19 6.40 6.84
CA LYS A 41 -0.60 7.39 7.85
C LYS A 41 0.57 7.90 8.69
N ALA A 42 1.46 7.01 9.12
CA ALA A 42 2.66 7.38 9.88
C ALA A 42 3.61 8.34 9.13
N HIS A 43 3.55 8.36 7.79
CA HIS A 43 4.44 9.19 6.98
C HIS A 43 3.93 10.61 6.66
N TYR A 44 2.64 10.91 6.88
CA TYR A 44 2.10 12.24 6.58
C TYR A 44 2.12 13.20 7.78
N GLU A 45 2.08 12.70 9.01
CA GLU A 45 1.93 13.57 10.20
C GLU A 45 3.26 14.16 10.71
N GLU A 46 4.42 13.62 10.31
CA GLU A 46 5.75 14.05 10.82
C GLU A 46 6.74 14.53 9.75
N ALA A 47 6.29 14.82 8.52
CA ALA A 47 7.22 15.17 7.45
C ALA A 47 7.84 16.57 7.63
N SER A 48 9.14 16.60 7.93
CA SER A 48 9.98 17.81 7.95
C SER A 48 10.03 18.50 6.58
N PHE A 49 10.40 19.78 6.53
CA PHE A 49 10.47 20.57 5.28
C PHE A 49 11.34 19.89 4.21
N GLY A 50 12.45 19.26 4.61
CA GLY A 50 13.32 18.51 3.70
C GLY A 50 12.65 17.23 3.16
N GLU A 51 11.82 16.56 3.95
CA GLU A 51 11.11 15.35 3.54
C GLU A 51 9.98 15.67 2.57
N ARG A 52 9.29 16.80 2.77
CA ARG A 52 8.29 17.31 1.83
C ARG A 52 8.93 17.68 0.48
N LEU A 53 10.10 18.31 0.51
CA LEU A 53 10.84 18.67 -0.70
C LEU A 53 11.30 17.42 -1.46
N ALA A 54 11.79 16.39 -0.75
CA ALA A 54 12.20 15.12 -1.33
C ALA A 54 11.01 14.34 -1.93
N ASP A 55 9.87 14.32 -1.25
CA ASP A 55 8.64 13.69 -1.74
C ASP A 55 8.11 14.39 -3.00
N GLN A 56 8.13 15.73 -3.02
CA GLN A 56 7.81 16.50 -4.22
C GLN A 56 8.81 16.24 -5.34
N ALA A 57 10.11 16.24 -5.03
CA ALA A 57 11.16 15.99 -6.02
C ALA A 57 10.99 14.61 -6.68
N SER A 58 10.71 13.56 -5.88
CA SER A 58 10.43 12.21 -6.41
C SER A 58 9.24 12.21 -7.38
N SER A 59 8.16 12.91 -7.03
CA SER A 59 6.97 13.00 -7.88
C SER A 59 7.20 13.80 -9.18
N VAL A 60 8.05 14.83 -9.14
CA VAL A 60 8.32 15.72 -10.29
C VAL A 60 9.33 15.09 -11.24
N LEU A 61 10.46 14.57 -10.72
CA LEU A 61 11.55 13.99 -11.51
C LEU A 61 11.15 12.65 -12.17
N GLY A 62 10.20 11.92 -11.61
CA GLY A 62 9.66 10.68 -12.19
C GLY A 62 8.54 10.89 -13.22
N SER A 63 8.16 12.14 -13.52
CA SER A 63 6.99 12.45 -14.34
C SER A 63 7.34 12.71 -15.81
N TRP A 64 6.56 12.12 -16.73
CA TRP A 64 6.60 12.44 -18.16
C TRP A 64 6.47 13.94 -18.49
N PRO A 65 5.57 14.74 -17.85
CA PRO A 65 5.47 16.18 -18.14
C PRO A 65 6.71 16.99 -17.78
N PHE A 66 7.51 16.57 -16.79
CA PHE A 66 8.75 17.26 -16.43
C PHE A 66 9.77 17.22 -17.58
N ILE A 67 9.97 16.05 -18.18
CA ILE A 67 10.90 15.87 -19.31
C ILE A 67 10.48 16.73 -20.51
N ILE A 68 9.18 16.75 -20.82
CA ILE A 68 8.63 17.55 -21.92
C ILE A 68 8.83 19.04 -21.66
N THR A 69 8.56 19.51 -20.44
CA THR A 69 8.73 20.92 -20.05
C THR A 69 10.19 21.35 -20.14
N GLN A 70 11.10 20.54 -19.59
CA GLN A 70 12.55 20.80 -19.64
C GLN A 70 13.08 20.86 -21.07
N THR A 71 12.64 19.93 -21.92
CA THR A 71 13.05 19.87 -23.34
C THR A 71 12.52 21.08 -24.11
N THR A 72 11.26 21.44 -23.88
CA THR A 72 10.64 22.62 -24.51
C THR A 72 11.33 23.90 -24.09
N LEU A 73 11.65 24.06 -22.80
CA LEU A 73 12.38 25.21 -22.27
C LEU A 73 13.75 25.33 -22.94
N MET A 74 14.49 24.22 -23.08
CA MET A 74 15.77 24.19 -23.82
C MET A 74 15.61 24.66 -25.27
N ILE A 75 14.62 24.13 -26.00
CA ILE A 75 14.36 24.50 -27.40
C ILE A 75 14.02 25.98 -27.50
N VAL A 76 13.13 26.47 -26.64
CA VAL A 76 12.71 27.88 -26.58
C VAL A 76 13.92 28.77 -26.28
N TRP A 77 14.78 28.38 -25.34
CA TRP A 77 15.98 29.14 -25.00
C TRP A 77 16.95 29.22 -26.17
N VAL A 78 17.23 28.11 -26.85
CA VAL A 78 18.06 28.08 -28.06
C VAL A 78 17.45 28.95 -29.16
N TYR A 79 16.14 28.88 -29.35
CA TYR A 79 15.42 29.69 -30.35
C TYR A 79 15.54 31.19 -30.05
N PHE A 80 15.33 31.60 -28.79
CA PHE A 80 15.53 32.99 -28.37
C PHE A 80 16.98 33.45 -28.55
N ASN A 81 17.95 32.59 -28.29
CA ASN A 81 19.36 32.91 -28.45
C ASN A 81 19.73 33.12 -29.93
N VAL A 82 19.27 32.22 -30.82
CA VAL A 82 19.45 32.34 -32.28
C VAL A 82 18.69 33.53 -32.85
N TRP A 83 17.48 33.83 -32.37
CA TRP A 83 16.74 35.03 -32.77
C TRP A 83 17.42 36.32 -32.26
N GLY A 84 17.99 36.28 -31.05
CA GLY A 84 18.74 37.36 -30.44
C GLY A 84 19.97 37.78 -31.24
N ILE A 85 20.62 36.85 -31.95
CA ILE A 85 21.73 37.14 -32.89
C ILE A 85 21.35 38.23 -33.91
N PHE A 86 20.08 38.32 -34.33
CA PHE A 86 19.63 39.31 -35.30
C PHE A 86 19.49 40.74 -34.73
N VAL A 87 19.49 40.92 -33.41
CA VAL A 87 19.23 42.23 -32.76
C VAL A 87 20.42 42.68 -31.88
N LYS A 88 21.06 41.75 -31.14
CA LYS A 88 22.27 41.98 -30.35
C LYS A 88 22.81 40.62 -29.86
N HIS A 89 24.11 40.35 -30.05
CA HIS A 89 24.78 39.11 -29.63
C HIS A 89 24.76 38.92 -28.10
N TRP A 90 23.62 38.49 -27.56
CA TRP A 90 23.37 38.35 -26.12
C TRP A 90 24.12 37.15 -25.51
N ASP A 91 24.39 36.10 -26.29
CA ASP A 91 25.23 34.96 -25.89
C ASP A 91 25.90 34.32 -27.14
N PRO A 92 27.10 34.80 -27.54
CA PRO A 92 27.84 34.28 -28.69
C PRO A 92 28.24 32.80 -28.53
N TYR A 93 28.40 32.08 -29.64
CA TYR A 93 28.96 30.73 -29.65
C TYR A 93 30.33 30.72 -28.92
N PRO A 94 30.59 29.88 -27.90
CA PRO A 94 29.89 28.66 -27.49
C PRO A 94 28.99 28.82 -26.24
N PHE A 95 27.88 29.57 -26.33
CA PHE A 95 26.79 29.68 -25.34
C PHE A 95 27.23 29.54 -23.87
N ILE A 96 28.06 30.47 -23.38
CA ILE A 96 28.72 30.34 -22.07
C ILE A 96 27.69 30.35 -20.93
N LEU A 97 26.62 31.14 -21.08
CA LEU A 97 25.57 31.25 -20.07
C LEU A 97 24.73 29.99 -19.99
N LEU A 98 24.38 29.40 -21.14
CA LEU A 98 23.67 28.13 -21.22
C LEU A 98 24.48 27.01 -20.56
N ASN A 99 25.78 26.92 -20.87
CA ASN A 99 26.67 25.95 -20.26
C ASN A 99 26.81 26.14 -18.75
N LEU A 100 26.87 27.38 -18.28
CA LEU A 100 26.94 27.68 -16.84
C LEU A 100 25.67 27.23 -16.11
N VAL A 101 24.50 27.56 -16.65
CA VAL A 101 23.21 27.19 -16.06
C VAL A 101 23.01 25.67 -16.07
N LEU A 102 23.30 24.99 -17.18
CA LEU A 102 23.19 23.53 -17.26
C LEU A 102 24.14 22.82 -16.30
N SER A 103 25.36 23.32 -16.16
CA SER A 103 26.33 22.77 -15.22
C SER A 103 25.84 22.89 -13.78
N PHE A 104 25.33 24.06 -13.40
CA PHE A 104 24.72 24.28 -12.08
C PHE A 104 23.49 23.38 -11.86
N GLN A 105 22.62 23.26 -12.87
CA GLN A 105 21.45 22.38 -12.81
C GLN A 105 21.87 20.92 -12.53
N ALA A 106 22.87 20.41 -13.25
CA ALA A 106 23.35 19.05 -13.06
C ALA A 106 23.96 18.83 -11.66
N THR A 107 24.74 19.79 -11.16
CA THR A 107 25.32 19.73 -9.81
C THR A 107 24.25 19.64 -8.72
N TYR A 108 23.15 20.38 -8.85
CA TYR A 108 22.08 20.36 -7.84
C TYR A 108 21.11 19.17 -8.02
N ALA A 109 20.93 18.70 -9.26
CA ALA A 109 20.07 17.55 -9.55
C ALA A 109 20.56 16.26 -8.86
N GLY A 110 21.88 16.02 -8.84
CA GLY A 110 22.46 14.81 -8.23
C GLY A 110 22.04 14.60 -6.76
N PRO A 111 22.30 15.54 -5.84
CA PRO A 111 21.88 15.45 -4.45
C PRO A 111 20.37 15.33 -4.26
N ILE A 112 19.56 16.06 -5.05
CA ILE A 112 18.10 15.95 -4.97
C ILE A 112 17.64 14.54 -5.34
N VAL A 113 18.18 13.97 -6.43
CA VAL A 113 17.83 12.62 -6.88
C VAL A 113 18.24 11.59 -5.82
N LEU A 114 19.40 11.76 -5.18
CA LEU A 114 19.84 10.88 -4.09
C LEU A 114 18.92 10.97 -2.86
N LEU A 115 18.50 12.18 -2.48
CA LEU A 115 17.58 12.40 -1.35
C LEU A 115 16.19 11.82 -1.64
N ALA A 116 15.66 12.05 -2.85
CA ALA A 116 14.40 11.50 -3.30
C ALA A 116 14.43 9.96 -3.35
N GLY A 117 15.52 9.38 -3.85
CA GLY A 117 15.73 7.93 -3.90
C GLY A 117 15.84 7.29 -2.52
N ASN A 118 16.62 7.88 -1.60
CA ASN A 118 16.72 7.41 -0.22
C ASN A 118 15.34 7.42 0.48
N ARG A 119 14.55 8.47 0.25
CA ARG A 119 13.19 8.59 0.81
C ARG A 119 12.24 7.53 0.24
N GLN A 120 12.27 7.29 -1.06
CA GLN A 120 11.47 6.24 -1.70
C GLN A 120 11.86 4.85 -1.18
N SER A 121 13.16 4.56 -1.09
CA SER A 121 13.66 3.28 -0.57
C SER A 121 13.26 3.00 0.87
N GLN A 122 13.21 4.03 1.73
CA GLN A 122 12.71 3.89 3.10
C GLN A 122 11.21 3.51 3.15
N LYS A 123 10.38 4.17 2.32
CA LYS A 123 8.95 3.84 2.20
C LYS A 123 8.75 2.42 1.67
N ASP A 124 9.53 2.03 0.67
CA ASP A 124 9.47 0.70 0.08
C ASP A 124 9.87 -0.36 1.11
N ARG A 125 10.92 -0.13 1.92
CA ARG A 125 11.35 -1.07 2.95
C ARG A 125 10.25 -1.33 3.99
N ILE A 126 9.64 -0.28 4.53
CA ILE A 126 8.56 -0.42 5.52
C ILE A 126 7.36 -1.15 4.90
N THR A 127 7.03 -0.82 3.65
CA THR A 127 5.94 -1.49 2.93
C THR A 127 6.22 -2.99 2.75
N LEU A 128 7.46 -3.35 2.42
CA LEU A 128 7.89 -4.75 2.28
C LEU A 128 7.88 -5.50 3.62
N GLU A 129 8.36 -4.87 4.70
CA GLU A 129 8.31 -5.46 6.05
C GLU A 129 6.87 -5.76 6.48
N HIS A 130 5.94 -4.83 6.24
CA HIS A 130 4.52 -5.08 6.51
C HIS A 130 3.91 -6.15 5.62
N ALA A 131 4.26 -6.20 4.33
CA ALA A 131 3.79 -7.24 3.43
C ALA A 131 4.28 -8.64 3.87
N ALA A 132 5.51 -8.73 4.39
CA ALA A 132 6.03 -9.97 4.97
C ALA A 132 5.26 -10.40 6.22
N ASP A 133 5.01 -9.49 7.16
CA ASP A 133 4.22 -9.77 8.38
C ASP A 133 2.76 -10.17 8.05
N GLU A 134 2.13 -9.54 7.06
CA GLU A 134 0.80 -9.93 6.58
C GLU A 134 0.82 -11.34 5.96
N SER A 135 1.88 -11.69 5.23
CA SER A 135 2.06 -13.04 4.65
C SER A 135 2.16 -14.09 5.75
N ASP A 136 3.00 -13.86 6.77
CA ASP A 136 3.19 -14.77 7.90
C ASP A 136 1.86 -15.00 8.67
N LYS A 137 1.09 -13.93 8.89
CA LYS A 137 -0.25 -14.02 9.50
C LYS A 137 -1.22 -14.81 8.63
N GLY A 138 -1.14 -14.64 7.31
CA GLY A 138 -1.90 -15.40 6.33
C GLY A 138 -1.65 -16.91 6.47
N GLU A 139 -0.39 -17.33 6.53
CA GLU A 139 -0.01 -18.73 6.74
C GLU A 139 -0.53 -19.30 8.07
N GLN A 140 -0.45 -18.49 9.14
CA GLN A 140 -1.01 -18.87 10.44
C GLN A 140 -2.53 -19.05 10.38
N HIS A 141 -3.25 -18.17 9.68
CA HIS A 141 -4.70 -18.29 9.49
C HIS A 141 -5.06 -19.55 8.71
N ILE A 142 -4.34 -19.86 7.63
CA ILE A 142 -4.54 -21.08 6.85
C ILE A 142 -4.34 -22.31 7.74
N THR A 143 -3.25 -22.35 8.52
CA THR A 143 -2.95 -23.47 9.42
C THR A 143 -4.01 -23.65 10.50
N LYS A 144 -4.51 -22.56 11.09
CA LYS A 144 -5.61 -22.59 12.06
C LYS A 144 -6.88 -23.18 11.43
N ILE A 145 -7.24 -22.74 10.22
CA ILE A 145 -8.42 -23.25 9.50
C ILE A 145 -8.28 -24.76 9.24
N LEU A 146 -7.11 -25.21 8.74
CA LEU A 146 -6.85 -26.62 8.50
C LEU A 146 -6.96 -27.47 9.77
N THR A 147 -6.50 -26.93 10.89
CA THR A 147 -6.57 -27.58 12.20
C THR A 147 -8.02 -27.72 12.67
N GLU A 148 -8.84 -26.67 12.53
CA GLU A 148 -10.26 -26.70 12.89
C GLU A 148 -11.06 -27.65 11.98
N ILE A 149 -10.79 -27.68 10.67
CA ILE A 149 -11.40 -28.63 9.73
C ILE A 149 -11.06 -30.06 10.11
N LYS A 150 -9.79 -30.33 10.45
CA LYS A 150 -9.35 -31.66 10.89
C LYS A 150 -10.08 -32.08 12.17
N LYS A 151 -10.17 -31.18 13.15
CA LYS A 151 -10.89 -31.44 14.41
C LYS A 151 -12.38 -31.74 14.19
N ASN A 152 -13.05 -30.99 13.32
CA ASN A 152 -14.46 -31.23 12.99
C ASN A 152 -14.65 -32.60 12.31
N THR A 153 -13.74 -32.97 11.40
CA THR A 153 -13.71 -34.31 10.79
C THR A 153 -13.52 -35.41 11.84
N GLU A 154 -12.59 -35.23 12.78
CA GLU A 154 -12.36 -36.21 13.87
C GLU A 154 -13.58 -36.39 14.78
N LEU A 155 -14.25 -35.30 15.17
CA LEU A 155 -15.48 -35.36 15.97
C LEU A 155 -16.60 -36.10 15.21
N THR A 156 -16.74 -35.83 13.92
CA THR A 156 -17.72 -36.52 13.06
C THR A 156 -17.45 -38.03 13.03
N LEU A 157 -16.17 -38.43 12.92
CA LEU A 157 -15.79 -39.85 12.95
C LEU A 157 -15.98 -40.49 14.33
N GLN A 158 -15.77 -39.75 15.42
CA GLN A 158 -16.03 -40.26 16.78
C GLN A 158 -17.51 -40.57 17.00
N ILE A 159 -18.40 -39.65 16.61
CA ILE A 159 -19.85 -39.86 16.72
C ILE A 159 -20.27 -41.11 15.92
N LEU A 160 -19.75 -41.28 14.70
CA LEU A 160 -20.04 -42.47 13.90
C LEU A 160 -19.62 -43.76 14.59
N ARG A 161 -18.45 -43.78 15.24
CA ARG A 161 -17.98 -44.95 16.00
C ARG A 161 -18.82 -45.22 17.25
N GLU A 162 -19.21 -44.18 17.98
CA GLU A 162 -20.06 -44.33 19.17
C GLU A 162 -21.42 -44.93 18.80
N LEU A 163 -22.02 -44.47 17.70
CA LEU A 163 -23.28 -45.03 17.19
C LEU A 163 -23.15 -46.50 16.71
N GLU A 164 -21.99 -46.89 16.20
CA GLU A 164 -21.72 -48.28 15.78
C GLU A 164 -21.40 -49.22 16.96
N ALA A 165 -20.92 -48.66 18.08
CA ALA A 165 -20.54 -49.39 19.28
C ALA A 165 -21.69 -49.60 20.27
N GLU A 166 -22.84 -48.96 20.09
CA GLU A 166 -24.05 -49.17 20.89
C GLU A 166 -24.89 -50.30 20.26
N PRO A 167 -24.81 -51.57 20.74
CA PRO A 167 -25.66 -52.62 20.23
C PRO A 167 -27.11 -52.33 20.63
N ALA A 168 -28.02 -52.49 19.67
CA ALA A 168 -29.47 -52.36 19.85
C ALA A 168 -30.05 -53.33 20.88
#